data_AF-S0ATM0-F1
#
_entry.id   AF-S0ATM0-F1
#
_cell.length_a   1.000
_cell.length_b   1.000
_cell.length_c   1.000
_cell.angle_alpha   90.00
_cell.angle_beta   90.00
_cell.angle_gamma   90.00
#
_symmetry.space_group_name_H-M   'P 1'
#
loop_
_entity.id
_entity.type
_entity.pdbx_description
1 polymer ?
#
loop_
_entity_poly.entity_id
_entity_poly.type
_entity_poly.pdbx_seq_one_letter_code
_entity_poly.pdbx_strand_id
1 'polypeptide(L)'
;MEYGCYTCNKIIKTGEKFTFTKEGPVHLDCFVATQRKKVPEEKQEYLRNLSMVLDYELTYLVELLGLKSDDKPTSEFIKRRITAIEKQAGETTGLIYNL
;
A
#
# COMPACT_ATOMS: atom_id res chain seq x y z
N MET A 1 -15.88 2.90 -2.35
CA MET A 1 -15.77 1.92 -1.26
C MET A 1 -14.99 2.57 -0.14
N GLU A 2 -15.49 2.50 1.08
CA GLU A 2 -14.79 2.97 2.28
C GLU A 2 -14.28 1.72 3.01
N TYR A 3 -12.99 1.67 3.31
CA TYR A 3 -12.39 0.57 4.06
C TYR A 3 -12.18 0.98 5.51
N GLY A 4 -12.45 0.11 6.48
CA GLY A 4 -12.10 0.34 7.88
C GLY A 4 -10.70 -0.20 8.17
N CYS A 5 -9.79 0.63 8.67
CA CYS A 5 -8.46 0.16 9.07
C CYS A 5 -8.56 -0.84 10.23
N TYR A 6 -8.09 -2.06 10.03
CA TYR A 6 -8.12 -3.13 11.04
C TYR A 6 -7.36 -2.77 12.34
N THR A 7 -6.33 -1.92 12.25
CA THR A 7 -5.50 -1.56 13.42
C THR A 7 -6.08 -0.40 14.24
N CYS A 8 -6.57 0.66 13.59
CA CYS A 8 -7.01 1.87 14.29
C CYS A 8 -8.52 2.10 14.26
N ASN A 9 -9.28 1.23 13.58
CA ASN A 9 -10.73 1.30 13.40
C ASN A 9 -11.24 2.59 12.74
N LYS A 10 -10.36 3.41 12.16
CA LYS A 10 -10.75 4.60 11.39
C LYS A 10 -11.02 4.22 9.94
N ILE A 11 -11.88 5.00 9.29
CA ILE A 11 -12.14 4.89 7.86
C ILE A 11 -10.91 5.35 7.08
N ILE A 12 -10.50 4.53 6.12
CA ILE A 12 -9.51 4.85 5.11
C ILE A 12 -10.22 5.66 4.02
N LYS A 13 -9.80 6.91 3.86
CA LYS A 13 -10.37 7.84 2.89
C LYS A 13 -9.78 7.62 1.51
N THR A 14 -10.52 8.03 0.48
CA THR A 14 -9.99 8.07 -0.90
C THR A 14 -8.74 8.93 -0.96
N GLY A 15 -7.68 8.39 -1.57
CA GLY A 15 -6.37 9.05 -1.66
C GLY A 15 -5.45 8.81 -0.46
N GLU A 16 -5.89 8.10 0.59
CA GLU A 16 -5.01 7.64 1.64
C GLU A 16 -4.24 6.39 1.22
N LYS A 17 -3.00 6.28 1.69
CA LYS A 17 -2.15 5.09 1.49
C LYS A 17 -2.56 3.99 2.47
N PHE A 18 -2.99 2.86 1.93
CA PHE A 18 -3.33 1.67 2.70
C PHE A 18 -2.93 0.42 1.94
N THR A 19 -2.81 -0.69 2.66
CA THR A 19 -2.55 -2.00 2.08
C THR A 19 -3.47 -3.06 2.68
N PHE A 20 -3.55 -4.23 2.05
CA PHE A 20 -4.31 -5.38 2.53
C PHE A 20 -3.37 -6.38 3.20
N THR A 21 -3.63 -6.68 4.46
CA THR A 21 -3.00 -7.79 5.18
C THR A 21 -3.95 -8.99 5.25
N LYS A 22 -3.51 -10.07 5.90
CA LYS A 22 -4.35 -11.26 6.13
C LYS A 22 -5.57 -10.95 7.00
N GLU A 23 -5.45 -9.96 7.88
CA GLU A 23 -6.51 -9.53 8.80
C GLU A 23 -7.47 -8.51 8.18
N GLY A 24 -7.02 -7.78 7.16
CA GLY A 24 -7.84 -6.81 6.45
C GLY A 24 -7.07 -5.59 5.95
N PRO A 25 -7.78 -4.53 5.52
CA PRO A 25 -7.16 -3.29 5.08
C PRO A 25 -6.56 -2.52 6.27
N VAL A 26 -5.38 -1.95 6.08
CA VAL A 26 -4.63 -1.22 7.12
C VAL A 26 -3.96 0.01 6.51
N HIS A 27 -4.06 1.18 7.16
CA HIS A 27 -3.27 2.36 6.80
C HIS A 27 -1.78 2.03 6.79
N LEU A 28 -1.02 2.55 5.83
CA LEU A 28 0.42 2.29 5.73
C LEU A 28 1.14 2.56 7.06
N ASP A 29 0.86 3.68 7.70
CA ASP A 29 1.48 4.05 8.98
C ASP A 29 1.14 3.08 10.11
N CYS A 30 -0.13 2.62 10.16
CA CYS A 30 -0.57 1.64 11.15
C CYS A 30 0.11 0.28 10.92
N PHE A 31 0.26 -0.12 9.66
CA PHE A 31 0.93 -1.35 9.27
C PHE A 31 2.40 -1.32 9.67
N VAL A 32 3.14 -0.29 9.26
CA VAL A 32 4.58 -0.13 9.58
C VAL A 32 4.80 -0.03 11.08
N ALA A 33 3.99 0.76 11.80
CA ALA A 33 4.10 0.87 13.26
C ALA A 33 3.85 -0.47 13.97
N THR A 34 2.95 -1.30 13.44
CA THR A 34 2.70 -2.64 13.97
C THR A 34 3.90 -3.57 13.73
N GLN A 35 4.48 -3.53 12.54
CA GLN A 35 5.61 -4.38 12.18
C GLN A 35 6.89 -4.00 12.93
N ARG A 36 7.16 -2.70 13.13
CA ARG A 36 8.32 -2.24 13.92
C ARG A 36 8.36 -2.81 15.34
N LYS A 37 7.20 -3.09 15.94
CA LYS A 37 7.11 -3.68 17.29
C LYS A 37 7.33 -5.20 17.32
N LYS A 38 7.20 -5.87 16.17
CA LYS A 38 7.27 -7.33 16.03
C LYS A 38 8.62 -7.80 15.47
N VAL A 39 9.18 -7.02 14.55
CA VAL A 39 10.39 -7.37 13.81
C VAL A 39 11.63 -7.25 14.71
N PRO A 40 12.52 -8.26 14.73
CA PRO A 40 13.79 -8.21 15.47
C PRO A 40 14.70 -7.06 15.05
N GLU A 41 15.59 -6.63 15.95
CA GLU A 41 16.47 -5.46 15.74
C GLU A 41 17.32 -5.58 14.48
N GLU A 42 17.86 -6.77 14.21
CA GLU A 42 18.71 -7.06 13.04
C GLU A 42 17.98 -6.92 11.69
N LYS A 43 16.63 -6.91 11.69
CA LYS A 43 15.80 -6.73 10.50
C LYS A 43 15.18 -5.33 10.40
N GLN A 44 15.40 -4.45 11.38
CA GLN A 44 14.76 -3.11 11.41
C GLN A 44 15.19 -2.24 10.23
N GLU A 45 16.45 -2.33 9.78
CA GLU A 45 16.91 -1.62 8.59
C GLU A 45 16.21 -2.14 7.33
N TYR A 46 16.08 -3.45 7.20
CA TYR A 46 15.41 -4.05 6.05
C TYR A 46 13.91 -3.70 6.03
N LEU A 47 13.24 -3.74 7.18
CA LEU A 47 11.88 -3.24 7.35
C LEU A 47 11.75 -1.77 6.92
N ARG A 48 12.70 -0.91 7.32
CA ARG A 48 12.70 0.51 6.94
C ARG A 48 12.77 0.67 5.43
N ASN A 49 13.68 -0.04 4.76
CA ASN A 49 13.85 0.04 3.32
C ASN A 49 12.61 -0.47 2.57
N LEU A 50 12.05 -1.61 2.99
CA LEU A 50 10.82 -2.13 2.39
C LEU A 50 9.62 -1.20 2.64
N SER A 51 9.52 -0.58 3.82
CA SER A 51 8.45 0.38 4.12
C SER A 51 8.53 1.60 3.21
N MET A 52 9.74 2.08 2.87
CA MET A 52 9.92 3.17 1.91
C MET A 52 9.54 2.75 0.49
N VAL A 53 9.90 1.53 0.07
CA VAL A 53 9.49 0.99 -1.23
C VAL A 53 7.96 0.93 -1.32
N LEU A 54 7.29 0.39 -0.30
CA LEU A 54 5.83 0.34 -0.25
C LEU A 54 5.21 1.75 -0.26
N ASP A 55 5.82 2.71 0.44
CA ASP A 55 5.37 4.09 0.45
C ASP A 55 5.37 4.73 -0.95
N TYR A 56 6.44 4.51 -1.72
CA TYR A 56 6.54 4.99 -3.09
C TYR A 56 5.52 4.30 -4.02
N GLU A 57 5.34 2.99 -3.86
CA GLU A 57 4.37 2.22 -4.64
C GLU A 57 2.94 2.70 -4.41
N LEU A 58 2.55 2.90 -3.15
CA LEU A 58 1.22 3.39 -2.78
C LEU A 58 1.02 4.85 -3.16
N THR A 59 2.07 5.68 -3.08
CA THR A 59 2.02 7.06 -3.58
C THR A 59 1.73 7.08 -5.08
N TYR A 60 2.46 6.29 -5.86
CA TYR A 60 2.24 6.20 -7.30
C TYR A 60 0.85 5.66 -7.65
N LEU A 61 0.36 4.66 -6.90
CA LEU A 61 -1.01 4.15 -7.06
C LEU A 61 -2.06 5.25 -6.83
N VAL A 62 -1.93 6.01 -5.75
CA VAL A 62 -2.85 7.13 -5.44
C VAL A 62 -2.84 8.17 -6.56
N GLU A 63 -1.67 8.51 -7.09
CA GLU A 63 -1.54 9.44 -8.22
C GLU A 63 -2.21 8.90 -9.48
N LEU A 64 -1.99 7.62 -9.83
CA LEU A 64 -2.62 6.98 -10.99
C LEU A 64 -4.15 6.96 -10.88
N LEU A 65 -4.69 6.71 -9.69
CA LEU A 65 -6.14 6.73 -9.42
C LEU A 65 -6.74 8.14 -9.57
N GLY A 66 -5.92 9.18 -9.39
CA GLY A 66 -6.31 10.57 -9.61
C GLY A 66 -6.36 10.99 -11.08
N LEU A 67 -5.73 10.23 -11.98
CA LEU A 67 -5.71 10.55 -13.41
C LEU A 67 -7.07 10.29 -14.07
N LYS A 68 -7.55 11.28 -14.82
CA LYS A 68 -8.75 11.16 -15.67
C LYS A 68 -8.34 11.40 -17.12
N SER A 69 -8.78 10.53 -18.01
CA SER A 69 -8.62 10.70 -19.45
C SER A 69 -9.88 10.21 -20.16
N ASP A 70 -10.34 11.02 -21.10
CA ASP A 70 -11.47 10.70 -21.99
C ASP A 70 -11.03 9.88 -23.20
N ASP A 71 -9.72 9.77 -23.43
CA ASP A 71 -9.13 8.93 -24.46
C ASP A 71 -9.06 7.47 -24.00
N LYS A 72 -9.75 6.59 -24.73
CA LYS A 72 -9.87 5.16 -24.38
C LYS A 72 -8.52 4.44 -24.32
N PRO A 73 -7.60 4.56 -25.30
CA PRO A 73 -6.25 4.02 -25.20
C PRO A 73 -5.51 4.44 -23.93
N THR A 74 -5.54 5.72 -23.58
CA THR A 74 -4.90 6.26 -22.37
C THR A 74 -5.54 5.70 -21.10
N SER A 75 -6.87 5.61 -21.06
CA SER A 75 -7.61 5.02 -19.93
C SER A 75 -7.24 3.54 -19.72
N GLU A 76 -7.15 2.76 -20.80
CA GLU A 76 -6.71 1.36 -20.71
C GLU A 76 -5.26 1.22 -20.26
N PHE A 77 -4.37 2.11 -20.71
CA PHE A 77 -2.99 2.14 -20.24
C PHE A 77 -2.91 2.43 -18.73
N ILE A 78 -3.61 3.46 -18.25
CA ILE A 78 -3.65 3.80 -16.82
C ILE A 78 -4.16 2.61 -16.00
N LYS A 79 -5.24 1.95 -16.43
CA LYS A 79 -5.78 0.75 -15.76
C LYS A 79 -4.74 -0.37 -15.65
N ARG A 80 -3.99 -0.64 -16.73
CA ARG A 80 -2.91 -1.65 -16.71
C ARG A 80 -1.80 -1.27 -15.72
N ARG A 81 -1.46 0.02 -15.62
CA ARG A 81 -0.47 0.52 -14.65
C ARG A 81 -0.97 0.38 -13.21
N ILE A 82 -2.24 0.69 -12.95
CA ILE A 82 -2.89 0.49 -11.65
C ILE A 82 -2.79 -0.98 -11.22
N THR A 83 -3.23 -1.92 -12.07
CA THR A 83 -3.16 -3.35 -11.73
C THR A 83 -1.73 -3.84 -11.48
N ALA A 84 -0.76 -3.34 -12.24
CA ALA A 84 0.64 -3.69 -12.03
C ALA A 84 1.17 -3.19 -10.67
N ILE A 85 0.90 -1.93 -10.31
CA ILE A 85 1.39 -1.37 -9.04
C ILE A 85 0.63 -1.95 -7.84
N GLU A 86 -0.65 -2.28 -7.96
CA GLU A 86 -1.41 -2.99 -6.93
C GLU A 86 -0.78 -4.35 -6.60
N LYS A 87 -0.39 -5.11 -7.64
CA LYS A 87 0.29 -6.39 -7.46
C LYS A 87 1.63 -6.20 -6.77
N GLN A 88 2.43 -5.23 -7.22
CA GLN A 88 3.75 -4.94 -6.66
C GLN A 88 3.66 -4.52 -5.19
N ALA A 89 2.75 -3.59 -4.85
CA ALA A 89 2.50 -3.17 -3.47
C ALA A 89 2.04 -4.34 -2.58
N GLY A 90 1.23 -5.25 -3.13
CA GLY A 90 0.84 -6.49 -2.45
C GLY A 90 2.01 -7.43 -2.16
N GLU A 91 2.93 -7.58 -3.11
CA GLU A 91 4.17 -8.35 -2.93
C GLU A 91 5.06 -7.73 -1.84
N THR A 92 5.30 -6.41 -1.89
CA THR A 92 6.08 -5.70 -0.87
C THR A 92 5.41 -5.78 0.51
N THR A 93 4.09 -5.66 0.58
CA THR A 93 3.31 -5.86 1.81
C THR A 93 3.51 -7.28 2.36
N GLY A 94 3.47 -8.29 1.49
CA GLY A 94 3.72 -9.68 1.85
C GLY A 94 5.14 -9.88 2.41
N LEU A 95 6.16 -9.26 1.80
CA LEU A 95 7.53 -9.32 2.30
C LEU A 95 7.63 -8.72 3.71
N ILE A 96 7.09 -7.51 3.90
CA ILE A 96 7.08 -6.83 5.21
C ILE A 96 6.32 -7.65 6.26
N TYR A 97 5.17 -8.23 5.89
CA TYR A 97 4.33 -9.00 6.80
C TYR A 97 5.03 -10.26 7.33
N ASN A 98 5.92 -10.85 6.53
CA ASN A 98 6.62 -12.10 6.84
C ASN A 98 8.05 -11.89 7.41
N LEU A 99 8.44 -10.65 7.74
CA LEU A 99 9.71 -10.36 8.42
C LEU A 99 9.72 -10.88 9.86
#